data_AF-A0A1H1T8P2-F1
#
_entry.id   AF-A0A1H1T8P2-F1
#
_cell.length_a   1.000
_cell.length_b   1.000
_cell.length_c   1.000
_cell.angle_alpha   90.00
_cell.angle_beta   90.00
_cell.angle_gamma   90.00
#
_symmetry.space_group_name_H-M   'P 1'
#
loop_
_entity.id
_entity.type
_entity.pdbx_description
1 polymer ?
#
loop_
_entity_poly.entity_id
_entity_poly.type
_entity_poly.pdbx_seq_one_letter_code
_entity_poly.pdbx_strand_id
1 'polypeptide(L)'
;MKIKIVLFFSILFIGVITAPTVISLVNENQDISIFLSLNEEEEENFEIETFKELKVFPNPYLIIFFKKIQKRKTVRFSSKDYISVFPKITTPPPKLVL
;
A
#
# COMPACT_ATOMS: atom_id res chain seq x y z
N MET A 1 33.81 -18.73 18.39
CA MET A 1 32.60 -17.91 18.09
C MET A 1 32.84 -16.88 17.00
N LYS A 2 33.93 -16.11 17.02
CA LYS A 2 34.23 -15.05 16.03
C LYS A 2 34.13 -15.50 14.57
N ILE A 3 34.72 -16.65 14.19
CA ILE A 3 34.65 -17.18 12.82
C ILE A 3 33.20 -17.45 12.36
N LYS A 4 32.33 -17.94 13.25
CA LYS A 4 30.94 -18.27 12.92
C LYS A 4 30.13 -17.00 12.65
N ILE A 5 30.38 -15.95 13.42
CA ILE A 5 29.75 -14.63 13.22
C ILE A 5 30.20 -14.02 11.88
N VAL A 6 31.50 -14.11 11.56
CA VAL A 6 32.05 -13.60 10.31
C VAL A 6 31.45 -14.34 9.11
N LEU A 7 31.38 -15.67 9.18
CA LEU A 7 30.76 -16.48 8.13
C LEU A 7 29.29 -16.14 7.92
N PHE A 8 28.53 -15.96 9.01
CA PHE A 8 27.13 -15.58 8.95
C PHE A 8 26.93 -14.24 8.24
N PHE A 9 27.66 -13.20 8.66
CA PHE A 9 27.55 -11.88 8.04
C PHE A 9 28.06 -11.88 6.59
N SER A 10 29.10 -12.65 6.27
CA SER A 10 29.60 -12.77 4.90
C SER A 10 28.55 -13.39 3.96
N ILE A 11 27.91 -14.47 4.37
CA ILE A 11 26.83 -15.12 3.58
C ILE A 11 25.62 -14.19 3.45
N LEU A 12 25.24 -13.50 4.53
CA LEU A 12 24.15 -12.53 4.52
C LEU A 12 24.43 -11.43 3.48
N PHE A 13 25.64 -10.86 3.51
CA PHE A 13 26.02 -9.75 2.64
C PHE A 13 26.04 -10.16 1.16
N ILE A 14 26.61 -11.34 0.88
CA ILE A 14 26.60 -11.93 -0.47
C ILE A 14 25.17 -12.14 -0.95
N GLY A 15 24.28 -12.65 -0.09
CA GLY A 15 22.87 -12.84 -0.41
C GLY A 15 22.16 -11.53 -0.76
N VAL A 16 22.36 -10.48 0.02
CA VAL A 16 21.73 -9.17 -0.22
C VAL A 16 22.21 -8.54 -1.53
N ILE A 17 23.51 -8.60 -1.83
CA ILE A 17 24.08 -8.03 -3.06
C ILE A 17 23.63 -8.83 -4.30
N THR A 18 23.56 -10.16 -4.20
CA THR A 18 23.23 -11.03 -5.35
C THR A 18 21.73 -11.23 -5.55
N ALA A 19 20.89 -10.90 -4.57
CA ALA A 19 19.44 -11.06 -4.67
C ALA A 19 18.82 -10.38 -5.91
N PRO A 20 19.03 -9.08 -6.19
CA PRO A 20 18.37 -8.43 -7.32
C PRO A 20 18.82 -9.00 -8.67
N THR A 21 20.08 -9.40 -8.80
CA THR A 21 20.59 -10.01 -10.04
C THR A 21 20.03 -11.40 -10.27
N VAL A 22 19.92 -12.23 -9.21
CA VAL A 22 19.30 -13.56 -9.30
C VAL A 22 17.81 -13.45 -9.62
N ILE A 23 17.08 -12.52 -8.99
CA ILE A 23 15.64 -12.32 -9.24
C ILE A 23 15.41 -11.88 -10.69
N SER A 24 16.21 -10.92 -11.18
CA SER A 24 16.13 -10.45 -12.56
C SER A 24 16.48 -11.55 -13.58
N LEU A 25 17.38 -12.49 -13.23
CA LEU A 25 17.75 -13.60 -14.10
C LEU A 25 16.68 -14.71 -14.15
N VAL A 26 15.98 -14.96 -13.04
CA VAL A 26 14.96 -16.02 -12.98
C VAL A 26 13.68 -15.60 -13.69
N ASN A 27 13.25 -14.35 -13.53
CA ASN A 27 12.04 -13.82 -14.16
C ASN A 27 12.25 -12.38 -14.63
N GLU A 28 12.32 -12.20 -15.94
CA GLU A 28 12.45 -10.89 -16.61
C GLU A 28 11.27 -9.94 -16.36
N ASN A 29 10.08 -10.48 -16.04
CA ASN A 29 8.87 -9.69 -15.83
C ASN A 29 8.63 -9.29 -14.36
N GLN A 30 9.55 -9.62 -13.45
CA GLN A 30 9.41 -9.29 -12.04
C GLN A 30 9.92 -7.87 -11.78
N ASP A 31 9.02 -6.93 -11.50
CA ASP A 31 9.39 -5.56 -11.19
C ASP A 31 10.00 -5.45 -9.79
N ILE A 32 11.31 -5.20 -9.74
CA ILE A 32 12.10 -5.00 -8.51
C ILE A 32 12.51 -3.53 -8.30
N SER A 33 12.05 -2.62 -9.18
CA SER A 33 12.44 -1.20 -9.16
C SER A 33 12.20 -0.55 -7.80
N ILE A 34 11.04 -0.82 -7.18
CA ILE A 34 10.66 -0.29 -5.87
C ILE A 34 11.63 -0.73 -4.77
N PHE A 35 12.13 -1.96 -4.80
CA PHE A 35 13.06 -2.45 -3.78
C PHE A 35 14.47 -1.90 -3.95
N LEU A 36 14.87 -1.61 -5.19
CA LEU A 36 16.16 -0.99 -5.51
C LEU A 36 16.15 0.52 -5.24
N SER A 37 15.02 1.19 -5.51
CA SER A 37 14.86 2.65 -5.33
C SER A 37 14.68 3.07 -3.87
N LEU A 38 14.42 2.15 -2.93
CA LEU A 38 14.31 2.46 -1.50
C LEU A 38 15.60 3.02 -0.89
N ASN A 39 16.77 2.76 -1.51
CA ASN A 39 18.04 3.34 -1.08
C ASN A 39 18.31 4.75 -1.66
N GLU A 40 17.53 5.20 -2.65
CA GLU A 40 17.70 6.54 -3.26
C GLU A 40 17.03 7.66 -2.46
N GLU A 41 16.20 7.36 -1.45
CA GLU A 41 15.52 8.36 -0.61
C GLU A 41 16.40 8.97 0.51
N GLU A 42 17.71 8.68 0.58
CA GLU A 42 18.61 9.27 1.58
C GLU A 42 19.26 10.60 1.15
N GLU A 43 19.10 11.04 -0.10
CA GLU A 43 19.63 12.32 -0.60
C GLU A 43 18.52 13.29 -1.02
N GLU A 44 17.73 13.80 -0.09
CA GLU A 44 17.14 15.13 -0.26
C GLU A 44 16.89 15.81 1.09
N ASN A 45 17.85 16.68 1.41
CA ASN A 45 17.79 17.86 2.28
C ASN A 45 16.90 17.82 3.53
N PHE A 46 17.56 18.10 4.66
CA PHE A 46 16.97 18.63 5.88
C PHE A 46 16.14 19.91 5.60
N GLU A 47 14.89 19.75 5.17
CA GLU A 47 13.92 20.85 5.20
C GLU A 47 12.53 20.32 5.52
N ILE A 48 12.24 20.38 6.82
CA ILE A 48 10.98 20.82 7.43
C ILE A 48 9.82 20.99 6.43
N GLU A 49 9.14 19.90 6.07
CA GLU A 49 7.79 19.98 5.52
C GLU A 49 6.89 18.92 6.17
N THR A 50 6.46 19.28 7.38
CA THR A 50 5.07 19.19 7.83
C THR A 50 4.20 18.19 7.06
N PHE A 51 3.93 17.02 7.65
CA PHE A 51 2.73 16.20 7.42
C PHE A 51 2.08 16.37 6.04
N LYS A 52 2.82 16.18 4.95
CA LYS A 52 2.22 16.06 3.62
C LYS A 52 1.52 14.72 3.62
N GLU A 53 0.20 14.79 3.64
CA GLU A 53 -0.76 13.69 3.52
C GLU A 53 -0.11 12.48 2.87
N LEU A 54 0.15 11.43 3.68
CA LEU A 54 0.56 10.13 3.18
C LEU A 54 -0.55 9.64 2.26
N LYS A 55 -0.43 9.96 0.97
CA LYS A 55 -1.29 9.45 -0.07
C LYS A 55 -0.87 8.00 -0.25
N VAL A 56 -1.46 7.14 0.58
CA VAL A 56 -1.26 5.70 0.52
C VAL A 56 -1.77 5.25 -0.85
N PHE A 57 -0.85 5.11 -1.80
CA PHE A 57 -1.12 4.40 -3.03
C PHE A 57 -1.27 2.93 -2.65
N PRO A 58 -2.44 2.30 -2.84
CA PRO A 58 -2.61 0.90 -2.52
C PRO A 58 -1.73 0.09 -3.48
N ASN A 59 -0.52 -0.27 -3.04
CA ASN A 59 0.36 -1.14 -3.79
C ASN A 59 -0.36 -2.49 -3.98
N PRO A 60 -0.69 -2.90 -5.22
CA PRO A 60 -1.45 -4.13 -5.47
C PRO A 60 -0.73 -5.39 -4.98
N TYR A 61 0.59 -5.34 -4.79
CA TYR A 61 1.38 -6.44 -4.26
C TYR A 61 1.22 -6.62 -2.74
N LEU A 62 1.02 -5.54 -1.97
CA LEU A 62 0.73 -5.64 -0.53
C LEU A 62 -0.68 -6.21 -0.25
N ILE A 63 -1.62 -6.06 -1.19
CA ILE A 63 -2.99 -6.60 -1.10
C ILE A 63 -2.97 -8.14 -0.99
N ILE A 64 -1.96 -8.80 -1.56
CA ILE A 64 -1.84 -10.26 -1.54
C ILE A 64 -1.61 -10.77 -0.12
N PHE A 65 -0.84 -10.05 0.70
CA PHE A 65 -0.51 -10.47 2.07
C PHE A 65 -1.71 -10.35 3.04
N PHE A 66 -2.55 -9.32 2.86
CA PHE A 66 -3.74 -9.10 3.69
C PHE A 66 -4.96 -9.97 3.30
N LYS A 67 -4.92 -10.65 2.15
CA LYS A 67 -6.04 -11.44 1.63
C LYS A 67 -6.45 -12.60 2.53
N LYS A 68 -5.55 -13.08 3.41
CA LYS A 68 -5.83 -14.18 4.35
C LYS A 68 -6.57 -13.77 5.62
N ILE A 69 -6.59 -12.49 6.00
CA ILE A 69 -7.13 -12.03 7.30
C ILE A 69 -8.58 -11.54 7.24
N GLN A 70 -9.11 -11.27 6.05
CA GLN A 70 -10.48 -10.82 5.92
C GLN A 70 -11.45 -12.00 5.95
N LYS A 71 -11.79 -12.51 7.16
CA LYS A 71 -13.06 -13.21 7.36
C LYS A 71 -14.14 -12.26 6.84
N ARG A 72 -14.72 -12.58 5.68
CA ARG A 72 -15.78 -11.80 5.06
C ARG A 72 -16.94 -11.70 6.04
N LYS A 73 -16.99 -10.66 6.87
CA LYS A 73 -18.23 -10.19 7.45
C LYS A 73 -18.98 -9.57 6.29
N THR A 74 -19.88 -10.33 5.70
CA THR A 74 -20.83 -9.82 4.73
C THR A 74 -21.64 -8.74 5.44
N VAL A 75 -21.25 -7.46 5.30
CA VAL A 75 -22.08 -6.34 5.74
C VAL A 75 -23.24 -6.29 4.76
N ARG A 76 -24.28 -7.07 5.06
CA ARG A 76 -25.52 -7.06 4.29
C ARG A 76 -26.29 -5.82 4.73
N PHE A 77 -26.23 -4.78 3.90
CA PHE A 77 -27.06 -3.59 4.10
C PHE A 77 -28.53 -3.98 3.92
N SER A 78 -29.26 -4.04 5.03
CA SER A 78 -30.71 -4.28 5.05
C SER A 78 -31.43 -2.95 5.19
N SER A 79 -31.43 -2.14 4.14
CA SER A 79 -32.36 -1.02 4.05
C SER A 79 -33.09 -1.11 2.72
N LYS A 80 -34.27 -1.73 2.75
CA LYS A 80 -35.24 -1.56 1.66
C LYS A 80 -36.63 -1.18 2.13
N ASP A 81 -36.94 -1.33 3.42
CA ASP A 81 -38.30 -1.08 3.94
C ASP A 81 -38.33 -0.06 5.08
N TYR A 82 -37.70 1.11 4.89
CA TYR A 82 -37.88 2.23 5.82
C TYR A 82 -39.12 3.04 5.43
N ILE A 83 -40.15 3.01 6.27
CA ILE A 83 -41.33 3.87 6.15
C ILE A 83 -40.97 5.23 6.74
N SER A 84 -40.73 6.23 5.91
CA SER A 84 -40.48 7.59 6.39
C SER A 84 -41.76 8.17 6.98
N VAL A 85 -41.67 8.70 8.21
CA VAL A 85 -42.77 9.45 8.85
C VAL A 85 -43.10 10.73 8.07
N PHE A 86 -42.11 11.27 7.35
CA PHE A 86 -42.27 12.48 6.55
C PHE A 86 -42.65 12.17 5.10
N PRO A 87 -43.53 12.99 4.50
CA PRO A 87 -43.86 12.88 3.09
C PRO A 87 -42.64 13.19 2.21
N LYS A 88 -42.53 12.51 1.07
CA LYS A 88 -41.46 12.75 0.11
C LYS A 88 -41.61 14.14 -0.48
N ILE A 89 -40.57 14.96 -0.38
CA ILE A 89 -40.53 16.27 -1.02
C ILE A 89 -40.39 16.06 -2.53
N THR A 90 -41.47 16.35 -3.26
CA THR A 90 -41.53 16.27 -4.73
C THR A 90 -41.46 17.63 -5.41
N THR A 91 -41.39 18.71 -4.61
CA THR A 91 -41.31 20.06 -5.13
C THR A 91 -39.92 20.32 -5.73
N PRO A 92 -39.85 20.95 -6.93
CA PRO A 92 -38.58 21.31 -7.52
C PRO A 92 -37.84 22.31 -6.63
N PRO A 93 -36.49 22.30 -6.63
CA PRO A 93 -35.70 23.27 -5.90
C PRO A 93 -36.02 24.69 -6.39
N PRO A 94 -36.02 25.68 -5.50
CA PRO A 94 -36.29 27.08 -5.87
C PRO A 94 -35.25 27.57 -6.89
N LYS A 95 -35.73 28.29 -7.90
CA LYS A 95 -34.84 28.92 -8.89
C LYS A 95 -34.08 30.04 -8.20
N LEU A 96 -32.76 30.02 -8.33
CA LEU A 96 -31.93 31.17 -7.98
C LEU A 96 -32.28 32.29 -8.97
N VAL A 97 -32.92 33.35 -8.47
CA VAL A 97 -33.06 34.60 -9.21
C VAL A 97 -31.79 35.39 -8.90
N LEU A 98 -30.94 35.55 -9.91
CA LEU A 98 -29.79 36.45 -9.89
C LEU A 98 -30.27 37.89 -10.12
#